data_AF-A0A2N8BS77-F1
#
_entry.id   AF-A0A2N8BS77-F1
#
_cell.length_a   1.000
_cell.length_b   1.000
_cell.length_c   1.000
_cell.angle_alpha   90.00
_cell.angle_beta   90.00
_cell.angle_gamma   90.00
#
_symmetry.space_group_name_H-M   'P 1'
#
loop_
_entity.id
_entity.type
_entity.pdbx_description
1 polymer ?
#
loop_
_entity_poly.entity_id
_entity_poly.type
_entity_poly.pdbx_seq_one_letter_code
_entity_poly.pdbx_strand_id
1 'polypeptide(L)'
;MTLKYSWLGCVAMSGALGATQAYAECVTPPLPEGVPGYSVCKDWPAYSGQTITALSQIEPDSTHSDEPDGMGMYDLKLAVVSNVDGKPLAHYSKASVFSSDAIRFDGLSIDTARYKLTSDLRAFGVRAGFTGSSRANPFGESQLSLYVREGNTLRPVLEQLVIESASGEWDTNCAGEFSNIKRTLDIAKTSSHGFADLIVKSVTTGSQDSVKNGECESKDTVGKTVLTTLRYDGQRYVVPKELQGS
;
A
#
# COMPACT_ATOMS: atom_id res chain seq x y z
N MET A 1 44.94 -50.78 51.46
CA MET A 1 43.54 -50.42 51.78
C MET A 1 43.28 -49.03 51.24
N THR A 2 42.47 -48.89 50.18
CA THR A 2 41.64 -47.69 49.91
C THR A 2 40.74 -48.03 48.73
N LEU A 3 39.45 -48.18 49.04
CA LEU A 3 38.37 -48.57 48.15
C LEU A 3 37.82 -47.32 47.44
N LYS A 4 37.52 -47.44 46.14
CA LYS A 4 36.85 -46.42 45.33
C LYS A 4 35.41 -46.21 45.81
N TYR A 5 34.96 -44.97 45.94
CA TYR A 5 33.54 -44.63 46.05
C TYR A 5 33.07 -43.89 44.79
N SER A 6 32.04 -44.46 44.17
CA SER A 6 31.25 -43.88 43.09
C SER A 6 30.22 -42.92 43.69
N TRP A 7 30.03 -41.75 43.08
CA TRP A 7 28.91 -40.86 43.34
C TRP A 7 28.15 -40.64 42.03
N LEU A 8 26.92 -41.16 41.96
CA LEU A 8 25.94 -40.79 40.95
C LEU A 8 25.32 -39.44 41.35
N GLY A 9 25.50 -38.42 40.51
CA GLY A 9 24.77 -37.17 40.60
C GLY A 9 23.58 -37.16 39.63
N CYS A 10 22.36 -37.06 40.15
CA CYS A 10 21.13 -36.83 39.39
C CYS A 10 21.15 -35.45 38.73
N VAL A 11 20.97 -35.38 37.41
CA VAL A 11 20.65 -34.15 36.69
C VAL A 11 19.13 -34.04 36.59
N ALA A 12 18.55 -33.09 37.32
CA ALA A 12 17.16 -32.69 37.12
C ALA A 12 17.08 -31.73 35.93
N MET A 13 16.58 -32.20 34.79
CA MET A 13 16.21 -31.33 33.67
C MET A 13 14.85 -30.68 33.95
N SER A 14 14.88 -29.43 34.39
CA SER A 14 13.70 -28.57 34.38
C SER A 14 13.40 -28.13 32.94
N GLY A 15 12.49 -28.83 32.27
CA GLY A 15 11.95 -28.40 30.98
C GLY A 15 11.02 -27.20 31.15
N ALA A 16 11.45 -26.02 30.73
CA ALA A 16 10.56 -24.87 30.58
C ALA A 16 9.70 -25.08 29.33
N LEU A 17 8.43 -25.41 29.53
CA LEU A 17 7.40 -25.34 28.49
C LEU A 17 7.14 -23.86 28.17
N GLY A 18 7.83 -23.33 27.16
CA GLY A 18 7.45 -22.05 26.57
C GLY A 18 6.13 -22.23 25.84
N ALA A 19 5.04 -21.70 26.40
CA ALA A 19 3.76 -21.63 25.70
C ALA A 19 3.93 -20.69 24.49
N THR A 20 3.98 -21.26 23.28
CA THR A 20 3.85 -20.48 22.05
C THR A 20 2.43 -19.94 22.00
N GLN A 21 2.27 -18.65 22.31
CA GLN A 21 1.00 -17.98 22.13
C GLN A 21 0.70 -17.93 20.63
N ALA A 22 -0.29 -18.70 20.19
CA ALA A 22 -0.76 -18.66 18.81
C ALA A 22 -1.45 -17.30 18.60
N TYR A 23 -0.84 -16.44 17.79
CA TYR A 23 -1.47 -15.21 17.35
C TYR A 23 -2.60 -15.55 16.37
N ALA A 24 -3.71 -14.80 16.44
CA ALA A 24 -4.74 -14.90 15.42
C ALA A 24 -4.14 -14.56 14.04
N GLU A 25 -4.47 -15.38 13.05
CA GLU A 25 -4.11 -15.13 11.66
C GLU A 25 -4.77 -13.84 11.16
N CYS A 26 -4.15 -13.19 10.18
CA CYS A 26 -4.69 -11.98 9.57
C CYS A 26 -5.98 -12.30 8.81
N VAL A 27 -7.13 -11.86 9.32
CA VAL A 27 -8.43 -12.07 8.69
C VAL A 27 -8.87 -10.82 7.91
N THR A 28 -9.14 -10.98 6.62
CA THR A 28 -9.72 -9.92 5.79
C THR A 28 -11.14 -9.58 6.25
N PRO A 29 -11.48 -8.28 6.42
CA PRO A 29 -12.85 -7.88 6.71
C PRO A 29 -13.84 -8.43 5.67
N PRO A 30 -15.00 -8.98 6.08
CA PRO A 30 -15.99 -9.46 5.12
C PRO A 30 -16.61 -8.29 4.35
N LEU A 31 -16.82 -8.48 3.05
CA LEU A 31 -17.67 -7.62 2.24
C LEU A 31 -19.14 -8.07 2.37
N PRO A 32 -20.11 -7.14 2.36
CA PRO A 32 -21.51 -7.51 2.26
C PRO A 32 -21.78 -8.28 0.96
N GLU A 33 -22.69 -9.25 1.00
CA GLU A 33 -23.04 -10.05 -0.18
C GLU A 33 -23.59 -9.15 -1.30
N GLY A 34 -23.08 -9.35 -2.52
CA GLY A 34 -23.50 -8.58 -3.70
C GLY A 34 -23.01 -7.12 -3.74
N VAL A 35 -22.18 -6.68 -2.79
CA VAL A 35 -21.61 -5.33 -2.79
C VAL A 35 -20.18 -5.36 -3.37
N PRO A 36 -19.94 -4.73 -4.53
CA PRO A 36 -18.60 -4.57 -5.09
C PRO A 36 -17.63 -3.92 -4.09
N GLY A 37 -16.42 -4.48 -4.00
CA GLY A 37 -15.42 -3.97 -3.07
C GLY A 37 -14.17 -4.81 -3.01
N TYR A 38 -13.22 -4.33 -2.21
CA TYR A 38 -11.92 -4.92 -1.98
C TYR A 38 -11.64 -4.97 -0.49
N SER A 39 -11.10 -6.10 -0.04
CA SER A 39 -10.75 -6.32 1.35
C SER A 39 -9.39 -6.99 1.44
N VAL A 40 -8.50 -6.42 2.25
CA VAL A 40 -7.14 -6.91 2.44
C VAL A 40 -6.74 -6.87 3.91
N CYS A 41 -5.85 -7.77 4.30
CA CYS A 41 -5.26 -7.85 5.63
C CYS A 41 -3.76 -8.05 5.50
N LYS A 42 -2.97 -7.44 6.37
CA LYS A 42 -1.54 -7.70 6.48
C LYS A 42 -1.03 -7.53 7.90
N ASP A 43 -0.12 -8.39 8.35
CA ASP A 43 0.63 -8.18 9.60
C ASP A 43 1.35 -6.83 9.57
N TRP A 44 1.46 -6.18 10.73
CA TRP A 44 2.22 -4.94 10.87
C TRP A 44 3.56 -5.18 11.58
N PRO A 45 4.68 -5.40 10.85
CA PRO A 45 5.94 -5.82 11.46
C PRO A 45 6.57 -4.77 12.37
N ALA A 46 6.06 -3.54 12.36
CA ALA A 46 6.48 -2.47 13.25
C ALA A 46 6.01 -2.67 14.69
N TYR A 47 4.88 -3.35 14.88
CA TYR A 47 4.23 -3.54 16.18
C TYR A 47 3.77 -4.99 16.27
N SER A 48 4.57 -5.84 16.94
CA SER A 48 4.31 -7.27 17.07
C SER A 48 2.91 -7.55 17.64
N GLY A 49 2.23 -8.56 17.08
CA GLY A 49 0.88 -8.93 17.49
C GLY A 49 -0.20 -7.94 17.04
N GLN A 50 0.08 -7.10 16.04
CA GLN A 50 -0.90 -6.24 15.39
C GLN A 50 -0.98 -6.50 13.88
N THR A 51 -2.19 -6.40 13.35
CA THR A 51 -2.48 -6.49 11.92
C THR A 51 -3.15 -5.21 11.44
N ILE A 52 -3.02 -4.92 10.15
CA ILE A 52 -3.73 -3.85 9.46
C ILE A 52 -4.78 -4.51 8.57
N THR A 53 -5.99 -3.99 8.60
CA THR A 53 -7.05 -4.33 7.67
C THR A 53 -7.44 -3.11 6.86
N ALA A 54 -7.79 -3.33 5.59
CA ALA A 54 -8.36 -2.31 4.73
C ALA A 54 -9.56 -2.90 3.98
N LEU A 55 -10.65 -2.15 3.98
CA LEU A 55 -11.89 -2.45 3.30
C LEU A 55 -12.30 -1.23 2.49
N SER A 56 -12.69 -1.43 1.25
CA SER A 56 -13.26 -0.40 0.39
C SER A 56 -14.41 -1.02 -0.37
N GLN A 57 -15.57 -0.41 -0.27
CA GLN A 57 -16.79 -0.89 -0.91
C GLN A 57 -17.47 0.27 -1.62
N ILE A 58 -18.20 -0.06 -2.68
CA ILE A 58 -18.98 0.92 -3.40
C ILE A 58 -20.03 1.54 -2.49
N GLU A 59 -20.19 2.85 -2.58
CA GLU A 59 -21.21 3.59 -1.87
C GLU A 59 -22.56 3.40 -2.57
N PRO A 60 -23.65 3.17 -1.83
CA PRO A 60 -24.97 3.06 -2.44
C PRO A 60 -25.32 4.38 -3.13
N ASP A 61 -25.45 4.36 -4.47
CA ASP A 61 -26.01 5.49 -5.20
C ASP A 61 -27.54 5.35 -5.24
N SER A 62 -28.23 6.26 -4.54
CA SER A 62 -29.69 6.29 -4.49
C SER A 62 -30.35 6.72 -5.81
N THR A 63 -29.57 7.17 -6.79
CA THR A 63 -30.09 7.79 -8.00
C THR A 63 -29.95 6.93 -9.25
N HIS A 64 -29.05 5.93 -9.28
CA HIS A 64 -28.75 5.15 -10.48
C HIS A 64 -28.76 3.64 -10.16
N SER A 65 -29.85 2.96 -10.56
CA SER A 65 -30.02 1.51 -10.39
C SER A 65 -29.39 0.66 -11.50
N ASP A 66 -28.86 1.32 -12.54
CA ASP A 66 -28.49 0.69 -13.82
C ASP A 66 -26.99 0.87 -14.16
N GLU A 67 -26.19 1.42 -13.24
CA GLU A 67 -24.72 1.51 -13.44
C GLU A 67 -24.12 0.09 -13.49
N PRO A 68 -23.17 -0.17 -14.41
CA PRO A 68 -22.47 -1.44 -14.46
C PRO A 68 -21.86 -1.81 -13.09
N ASP A 69 -21.89 -3.09 -12.73
CA ASP A 69 -21.35 -3.60 -11.47
C ASP A 69 -19.95 -3.02 -11.17
N GLY A 70 -19.86 -2.17 -10.14
CA GLY A 70 -18.60 -1.60 -9.64
C GLY A 70 -18.18 -0.25 -10.25
N MET A 71 -19.07 0.45 -10.98
CA MET A 71 -18.88 1.86 -11.30
C MET A 71 -19.50 2.74 -10.21
N GLY A 72 -18.75 3.75 -9.74
CA GLY A 72 -19.19 4.66 -8.70
C GLY A 72 -18.08 5.08 -7.73
N MET A 73 -18.49 5.64 -6.60
CA MET A 73 -17.57 6.06 -5.54
C MET A 73 -17.41 4.95 -4.51
N TYR A 74 -16.17 4.73 -4.05
CA TYR A 74 -15.82 3.73 -3.06
C TYR A 74 -15.35 4.40 -1.77
N ASP A 75 -15.81 3.87 -0.63
CA ASP A 75 -15.34 4.27 0.69
C ASP A 75 -13.95 3.68 1.01
N LEU A 76 -13.32 4.13 2.10
CA LEU A 76 -12.16 3.47 2.68
C LEU A 76 -12.32 3.36 4.19
N LYS A 77 -12.26 2.12 4.69
CA LYS A 77 -12.22 1.77 6.10
C LYS A 77 -10.93 1.04 6.42
N LEU A 78 -10.22 1.52 7.43
CA LEU A 78 -8.98 0.94 7.93
C LEU A 78 -9.12 0.60 9.40
N ALA A 79 -8.49 -0.50 9.82
CA ALA A 79 -8.29 -0.76 11.23
C ALA A 79 -6.89 -1.34 11.49
N VAL A 80 -6.38 -1.04 12.67
CA VAL A 80 -5.29 -1.80 13.29
C VAL A 80 -5.92 -2.69 14.33
N VAL A 81 -5.67 -3.99 14.26
CA VAL A 81 -6.32 -5.02 15.07
C VAL A 81 -5.29 -5.74 15.94
N SER A 82 -5.68 -6.04 17.18
CA SER A 82 -4.91 -6.88 18.09
C SER A 82 -5.01 -8.35 17.67
N ASN A 83 -3.87 -9.01 17.43
CA ASN A 83 -3.84 -10.44 17.11
C ASN A 83 -4.05 -11.32 18.36
N VAL A 84 -4.17 -10.74 19.56
CA VAL A 84 -4.40 -11.47 20.81
C VAL A 84 -5.88 -11.76 21.00
N ASP A 85 -6.74 -10.78 20.75
CA ASP A 85 -8.17 -10.83 21.03
C ASP A 85 -9.06 -10.38 19.85
N GLY A 86 -8.46 -10.08 18.70
CA GLY A 86 -9.16 -9.67 17.49
C GLY A 86 -9.81 -8.29 17.56
N LYS A 87 -9.54 -7.49 18.61
CA LYS A 87 -10.20 -6.19 18.80
C LYS A 87 -9.53 -5.08 18.02
N PRO A 88 -10.30 -4.13 17.45
CA PRO A 88 -9.74 -2.94 16.82
C PRO A 88 -9.05 -2.06 17.87
N LEU A 89 -7.78 -1.76 17.63
CA LEU A 89 -6.93 -0.88 18.42
C LEU A 89 -6.97 0.56 17.93
N ALA A 90 -7.16 0.75 16.62
CA ALA A 90 -7.38 2.05 15.99
C ALA A 90 -8.14 1.89 14.68
N HIS A 91 -8.83 2.93 14.23
CA HIS A 91 -9.62 2.89 13.00
C HIS A 91 -9.62 4.21 12.25
N TYR A 92 -9.97 4.14 10.97
CA TYR A 92 -10.25 5.27 10.09
C TYR A 92 -11.37 4.92 9.13
N SER A 93 -12.20 5.88 8.78
CA SER A 93 -13.25 5.75 7.79
C SER A 93 -13.34 7.06 7.01
N LYS A 94 -13.38 6.98 5.68
CA LYS A 94 -13.64 8.12 4.81
C LYS A 94 -14.54 7.66 3.66
N ALA A 95 -15.57 8.44 3.39
CA ALA A 95 -16.46 8.26 2.26
C ALA A 95 -15.82 8.78 0.96
N SER A 96 -16.25 8.25 -0.16
CA SER A 96 -16.00 8.74 -1.53
C SER A 96 -14.51 8.98 -1.80
N VAL A 97 -13.67 7.99 -1.49
CA VAL A 97 -12.21 8.10 -1.57
C VAL A 97 -11.68 7.75 -2.96
N PHE A 98 -12.25 6.72 -3.58
CA PHE A 98 -11.84 6.26 -4.91
C PHE A 98 -13.01 6.35 -5.87
N SER A 99 -12.79 6.92 -7.05
CA SER A 99 -13.75 6.91 -8.14
C SER A 99 -13.43 5.75 -9.08
N SER A 100 -14.47 5.08 -9.57
CA SER A 100 -14.38 3.99 -10.55
C SER A 100 -15.35 4.30 -11.69
N ASP A 101 -14.83 4.67 -12.85
CA ASP A 101 -15.61 4.98 -14.07
C ASP A 101 -14.76 4.62 -15.29
N ALA A 102 -14.42 5.58 -16.17
CA ALA A 102 -13.57 5.36 -17.34
C ALA A 102 -12.18 4.80 -16.97
N ILE A 103 -11.71 5.16 -15.77
CA ILE A 103 -10.58 4.53 -15.10
C ILE A 103 -11.16 3.75 -13.92
N ARG A 104 -11.06 2.42 -13.99
CA ARG A 104 -11.63 1.53 -12.98
C ARG A 104 -10.73 1.47 -11.76
N PHE A 105 -11.32 1.50 -10.57
CA PHE A 105 -10.62 1.15 -9.35
C PHE A 105 -10.46 -0.37 -9.27
N ASP A 106 -9.21 -0.86 -9.25
CA ASP A 106 -8.91 -2.30 -9.32
C ASP A 106 -8.53 -2.93 -7.97
N GLY A 107 -8.42 -2.11 -6.92
CA GLY A 107 -8.37 -2.59 -5.55
C GLY A 107 -7.26 -2.01 -4.68
N LEU A 108 -7.05 -2.70 -3.56
CA LEU A 108 -6.20 -2.25 -2.46
C LEU A 108 -5.04 -3.20 -2.19
N SER A 109 -3.94 -2.66 -1.68
CA SER A 109 -2.94 -3.45 -0.95
C SER A 109 -2.34 -2.67 0.22
N ILE A 110 -1.83 -3.39 1.21
CA ILE A 110 -1.20 -2.79 2.40
C ILE A 110 0.33 -2.80 2.23
N ASP A 111 0.92 -1.63 2.38
CA ASP A 111 2.35 -1.40 2.34
C ASP A 111 2.90 -1.23 3.76
N THR A 112 3.81 -2.14 4.16
CA THR A 112 4.44 -2.14 5.48
C THR A 112 5.92 -1.83 5.41
N ALA A 113 6.35 -1.12 4.36
CA ALA A 113 7.71 -0.61 4.26
C ALA A 113 8.08 0.29 5.43
N ARG A 114 9.37 0.62 5.52
CA ARG A 114 9.98 1.15 6.74
C ARG A 114 9.75 2.66 6.93
N TYR A 115 8.49 3.11 6.90
CA TYR A 115 8.07 4.51 7.04
C TYR A 115 8.21 5.05 8.48
N LYS A 116 9.44 5.09 9.01
CA LYS A 116 9.74 5.59 10.34
C LYS A 116 9.76 7.13 10.31
N LEU A 117 8.66 7.76 10.72
CA LEU A 117 8.47 9.21 10.62
C LEU A 117 9.06 9.95 11.83
N THR A 118 9.10 9.29 13.00
CA THR A 118 9.80 9.78 14.20
C THR A 118 10.58 8.63 14.86
N SER A 119 11.22 8.86 16.01
CA SER A 119 11.87 7.79 16.79
C SER A 119 10.93 6.64 17.14
N ASP A 120 9.66 6.96 17.41
CA ASP A 120 8.66 6.07 18.02
C ASP A 120 7.42 5.87 17.15
N LEU A 121 7.26 6.66 16.10
CA LEU A 121 6.11 6.60 15.19
C LEU A 121 6.51 6.01 13.84
N ARG A 122 5.83 4.92 13.47
CA ARG A 122 5.90 4.35 12.14
C ARG A 122 4.55 4.42 11.45
N ALA A 123 4.55 4.88 10.19
CA ALA A 123 3.37 4.78 9.34
C ALA A 123 3.28 3.40 8.67
N PHE A 124 2.08 3.06 8.21
CA PHE A 124 1.87 2.07 7.16
C PHE A 124 1.23 2.76 5.95
N GLY A 125 1.32 2.12 4.80
CA GLY A 125 0.74 2.60 3.56
C GLY A 125 -0.46 1.78 3.11
N VAL A 126 -1.36 2.44 2.39
CA VAL A 126 -2.43 1.82 1.60
C VAL A 126 -2.17 2.20 0.15
N ARG A 127 -2.05 1.21 -0.72
CA ARG A 127 -1.94 1.40 -2.17
C ARG A 127 -3.29 1.14 -2.81
N ALA A 128 -3.73 2.07 -3.65
CA ALA A 128 -4.90 1.93 -4.52
C ALA A 128 -4.42 1.76 -5.97
N GLY A 129 -5.02 0.82 -6.70
CA GLY A 129 -4.71 0.55 -8.11
C GLY A 129 -5.86 0.96 -9.03
N PHE A 130 -5.50 1.43 -10.22
CA PHE A 130 -6.44 1.92 -11.22
C PHE A 130 -6.01 1.51 -12.63
N THR A 131 -6.96 1.15 -13.50
CA THR A 131 -6.69 0.74 -14.89
C THR A 131 -7.76 1.27 -15.84
N GLY A 132 -7.32 1.79 -16.99
CA GLY A 132 -8.19 2.15 -18.11
C GLY A 132 -8.51 0.94 -19.00
N SER A 133 -9.69 0.94 -19.62
CA SER A 133 -10.15 -0.19 -20.45
C SER A 133 -9.69 -0.14 -21.92
N SER A 134 -9.21 1.01 -22.40
CA SER A 134 -8.81 1.18 -23.80
C SER A 134 -7.52 0.44 -24.11
N ARG A 135 -7.56 -0.44 -25.11
CA ARG A 135 -6.35 -1.08 -25.64
C ARG A 135 -5.51 -0.12 -26.48
N ALA A 136 -6.15 0.76 -27.22
CA ALA A 136 -5.44 1.75 -28.04
C ALA A 136 -4.81 2.86 -27.19
N ASN A 137 -5.37 3.13 -26.00
CA ASN A 137 -4.87 4.12 -25.06
C ASN A 137 -4.75 3.48 -23.66
N PRO A 138 -3.79 2.55 -23.45
CA PRO A 138 -3.67 1.86 -22.18
C PRO A 138 -3.32 2.86 -21.08
N PHE A 139 -3.89 2.64 -19.91
CA PHE A 139 -3.63 3.43 -18.72
C PHE A 139 -3.62 2.53 -17.49
N GLY A 140 -2.68 2.79 -16.58
CA GLY A 140 -2.62 2.17 -15.26
C GLY A 140 -1.97 3.12 -14.27
N GLU A 141 -2.44 3.11 -13.02
CA GLU A 141 -1.90 3.95 -11.97
C GLU A 141 -1.98 3.24 -10.61
N SER A 142 -0.97 3.47 -9.76
CA SER A 142 -1.03 3.12 -8.35
C SER A 142 -0.71 4.32 -7.48
N GLN A 143 -1.59 4.59 -6.52
CA GLN A 143 -1.49 5.68 -5.57
C GLN A 143 -1.19 5.15 -4.16
N LEU A 144 -0.30 5.81 -3.43
CA LEU A 144 0.06 5.52 -2.04
C LEU A 144 -0.47 6.61 -1.11
N SER A 145 -1.15 6.18 -0.05
CA SER A 145 -1.49 7.00 1.11
C SER A 145 -0.84 6.43 2.36
N LEU A 146 -0.29 7.27 3.24
CA LEU A 146 0.32 6.85 4.51
C LEU A 146 -0.54 7.25 5.70
N TYR A 147 -0.62 6.35 6.67
CA TYR A 147 -1.40 6.52 7.89
C TYR A 147 -0.54 6.28 9.13
N VAL A 148 -0.73 7.11 10.15
CA VAL A 148 -0.15 6.95 11.48
C VAL A 148 -1.23 6.63 12.49
N ARG A 149 -0.87 5.87 13.53
CA ARG A 149 -1.77 5.61 14.65
C ARG A 149 -1.60 6.69 15.72
N GLU A 150 -2.70 7.32 16.10
CA GLU A 150 -2.78 8.28 17.21
C GLU A 150 -3.86 7.82 18.18
N GLY A 151 -3.43 7.18 19.26
CA GLY A 151 -4.33 6.53 20.22
C GLY A 151 -5.18 5.45 19.55
N ASN A 152 -6.49 5.69 19.49
CA ASN A 152 -7.50 4.83 18.87
C ASN A 152 -7.93 5.28 17.47
N THR A 153 -7.24 6.25 16.88
CA THR A 153 -7.52 6.76 15.53
C THR A 153 -6.35 6.50 14.60
N LEU A 154 -6.64 6.33 13.31
CA LEU A 154 -5.65 6.34 12.25
C LEU A 154 -5.79 7.67 11.50
N ARG A 155 -4.68 8.41 11.41
CA ARG A 155 -4.65 9.72 10.77
C ARG A 155 -3.86 9.63 9.46
N PRO A 156 -4.43 10.08 8.32
CA PRO A 156 -3.67 10.21 7.10
C PRO A 156 -2.61 11.30 7.27
N VAL A 157 -1.39 11.00 6.83
CA VAL A 157 -0.26 11.95 6.81
C VAL A 157 0.26 12.20 5.41
N LEU A 158 -0.04 11.34 4.44
CA LEU A 158 0.22 11.53 3.02
C LEU A 158 -0.95 10.90 2.28
N GLU A 159 -1.51 11.57 1.28
CA GLU A 159 -2.65 11.08 0.51
C GLU A 159 -2.30 11.11 -0.99
N GLN A 160 -2.65 10.02 -1.68
CA GLN A 160 -2.70 9.94 -3.15
C GLN A 160 -1.40 10.31 -3.89
N LEU A 161 -0.24 9.95 -3.34
CA LEU A 161 1.01 10.03 -4.09
C LEU A 161 1.03 8.93 -5.16
N VAL A 162 1.09 9.29 -6.43
CA VAL A 162 1.26 8.31 -7.50
C VAL A 162 2.64 7.67 -7.38
N ILE A 163 2.69 6.39 -7.10
CA ILE A 163 3.93 5.62 -6.98
C ILE A 163 4.25 4.86 -8.26
N GLU A 164 3.25 4.52 -9.06
CA GLU A 164 3.42 3.88 -10.36
C GLU A 164 2.40 4.46 -11.34
N SER A 165 2.82 4.75 -12.57
CA SER A 165 1.89 5.05 -13.67
C SER A 165 2.39 4.43 -14.96
N ALA A 166 1.46 4.02 -15.81
CA ALA A 166 1.70 3.50 -17.14
C ALA A 166 0.67 4.13 -18.09
N SER A 167 1.11 4.64 -19.22
CA SER A 167 0.23 5.23 -20.23
C SER A 167 0.81 5.02 -21.62
N GLY A 168 -0.02 5.00 -22.66
CA GLY A 168 0.48 5.01 -24.02
C GLY A 168 -0.59 5.24 -25.07
N GLU A 169 -0.14 5.29 -26.31
CA GLU A 169 -0.95 5.27 -27.53
C GLU A 169 -0.45 4.12 -28.40
N TRP A 170 -1.37 3.27 -28.85
CA TRP A 170 -1.05 2.03 -29.55
C TRP A 170 -2.02 1.81 -30.70
N ASP A 171 -1.49 1.40 -31.86
CA ASP A 171 -2.28 0.98 -33.03
C ASP A 171 -2.98 -0.38 -32.82
N THR A 172 -2.80 -1.00 -31.65
CA THR A 172 -3.31 -2.33 -31.25
C THR A 172 -2.71 -3.52 -32.02
N ASN A 173 -1.62 -3.29 -32.74
CA ASN A 173 -0.90 -4.29 -33.52
C ASN A 173 0.60 -4.29 -33.21
N CYS A 174 1.29 -3.17 -33.41
CA CYS A 174 2.71 -2.99 -33.08
C CYS A 174 3.05 -1.52 -32.79
N ALA A 175 2.72 -0.60 -33.70
CA ALA A 175 3.20 0.77 -33.59
C ALA A 175 2.58 1.50 -32.39
N GLY A 176 3.41 2.06 -31.53
CA GLY A 176 2.93 2.76 -30.34
C GLY A 176 4.04 3.49 -29.58
N GLU A 177 3.61 4.31 -28.64
CA GLU A 177 4.47 5.01 -27.70
C GLU A 177 3.92 4.81 -26.29
N PHE A 178 4.80 4.42 -25.37
CA PHE A 178 4.45 4.12 -23.99
C PHE A 178 5.37 4.87 -23.03
N SER A 179 4.82 5.24 -21.88
CA SER A 179 5.52 5.90 -20.79
C SER A 179 5.15 5.23 -19.48
N ASN A 180 6.16 4.96 -18.66
CA ASN A 180 6.00 4.38 -17.33
C ASN A 180 6.76 5.24 -16.33
N ILE A 181 6.15 5.52 -15.18
CA ILE A 181 6.77 6.17 -14.05
C ILE A 181 6.79 5.18 -12.89
N LYS A 182 7.95 5.03 -12.25
CA LYS A 182 8.09 4.34 -10.97
C LYS A 182 8.67 5.28 -9.94
N ARG A 183 8.04 5.34 -8.76
CA ARG A 183 8.49 6.13 -7.64
C ARG A 183 8.71 5.28 -6.40
N THR A 184 9.80 5.58 -5.69
CA THR A 184 10.07 5.01 -4.37
C THR A 184 10.12 6.11 -3.33
N LEU A 185 9.74 5.78 -2.10
CA LEU A 185 9.69 6.71 -0.99
C LEU A 185 10.73 6.34 0.06
N ASP A 186 11.66 7.25 0.31
CA ASP A 186 12.71 7.09 1.33
C ASP A 186 12.50 8.08 2.49
N ILE A 187 12.95 7.67 3.68
CA ILE A 187 12.99 8.56 4.86
C ILE A 187 14.28 9.40 4.81
N ALA A 188 14.13 10.72 4.82
CA ALA A 188 15.26 11.64 4.86
C ALA A 188 15.93 11.67 6.24
N LYS A 189 17.15 12.22 6.27
CA LYS A 189 17.83 12.54 7.54
C LYS A 189 17.36 13.87 8.14
N THR A 190 16.73 14.72 7.34
CA THR A 190 16.14 15.99 7.76
C THR A 190 14.72 15.77 8.29
N SER A 191 14.23 16.72 9.05
CA SER A 191 12.88 16.69 9.62
C SER A 191 12.23 18.07 9.58
N SER A 192 10.94 18.10 9.35
CA SER A 192 10.09 19.29 9.42
C SER A 192 8.97 19.04 10.41
N HIS A 193 8.70 19.99 11.32
CA HIS A 193 7.62 19.90 12.32
C HIS A 193 7.60 18.56 13.10
N GLY A 194 8.78 18.04 13.45
CA GLY A 194 8.94 16.82 14.24
C GLY A 194 8.84 15.50 13.47
N PHE A 195 8.51 15.53 12.18
CA PHE A 195 8.47 14.35 11.31
C PHE A 195 9.65 14.38 10.33
N ALA A 196 10.23 13.22 10.03
CA ALA A 196 11.27 13.09 9.00
C ALA A 196 10.73 13.50 7.62
N ASP A 197 11.50 14.26 6.84
CA ASP A 197 11.11 14.56 5.47
C ASP A 197 11.09 13.28 4.63
N LEU A 198 10.30 13.25 3.56
CA LEU A 198 10.22 12.12 2.63
C LEU A 198 10.91 12.47 1.32
N ILE A 199 11.72 11.56 0.79
CA ILE A 199 12.36 11.70 -0.52
C ILE A 199 11.63 10.79 -1.50
N VAL A 200 10.93 11.39 -2.44
CA VAL A 200 10.33 10.70 -3.59
C VAL A 200 11.39 10.62 -4.68
N LYS A 201 11.82 9.41 -5.02
CA LYS A 201 12.69 9.16 -6.18
C LYS A 201 11.82 8.73 -7.34
N SER A 202 11.86 9.46 -8.45
CA SER A 202 11.08 9.15 -9.66
C SER A 202 12.01 8.72 -10.79
N VAL A 203 11.64 7.64 -11.48
CA VAL A 203 12.28 7.21 -12.72
C VAL A 203 11.19 7.04 -13.77
N THR A 204 11.37 7.69 -14.92
CA THR A 204 10.49 7.54 -16.08
C THR A 204 11.20 6.69 -17.12
N THR A 205 10.51 5.71 -17.69
CA THR A 205 10.98 4.91 -18.81
C THR A 205 9.95 5.00 -19.93
N GLY A 206 10.38 5.11 -21.17
CA GLY A 206 9.49 5.08 -22.32
C GLY A 206 9.91 4.03 -23.33
N SER A 207 8.98 3.58 -24.15
CA SER A 207 9.25 2.72 -25.30
C SER A 207 8.55 3.28 -26.53
N GLN A 208 9.22 3.17 -27.68
CA GLN A 208 8.64 3.44 -28.98
C GLN A 208 8.71 2.17 -29.82
N ASP A 209 7.55 1.67 -30.20
CA ASP A 209 7.39 0.41 -30.90
C ASP A 209 7.07 0.69 -32.37
N SER A 210 7.68 -0.06 -33.28
CA SER A 210 7.50 0.12 -34.73
C SER A 210 7.79 -1.16 -35.50
N VAL A 211 7.12 -1.33 -36.65
CA VAL A 211 7.39 -2.45 -37.55
C VAL A 211 8.64 -2.18 -38.38
N LYS A 212 9.61 -3.08 -38.33
CA LYS A 212 10.79 -3.08 -39.20
C LYS A 212 11.04 -4.49 -39.72
N ASN A 213 11.23 -4.61 -41.03
CA ASN A 213 11.42 -5.90 -41.71
C ASN A 213 10.33 -6.94 -41.41
N GLY A 214 9.11 -6.50 -41.09
CA GLY A 214 7.99 -7.40 -40.73
C GLY A 214 7.98 -7.86 -39.27
N GLU A 215 8.96 -7.44 -38.46
CA GLU A 215 9.02 -7.70 -37.02
C GLU A 215 8.68 -6.43 -36.23
N CYS A 216 8.10 -6.60 -35.04
CA CYS A 216 7.86 -5.50 -34.13
C CYS A 216 9.12 -5.25 -33.30
N GLU A 217 9.78 -4.13 -33.52
CA GLU A 217 10.96 -3.70 -32.76
C GLU A 217 10.56 -2.62 -31.75
N SER A 218 11.10 -2.72 -30.53
CA SER A 218 10.94 -1.72 -29.48
C SER A 218 12.24 -0.94 -29.25
N LYS A 219 12.11 0.37 -29.04
CA LYS A 219 13.21 1.25 -28.65
C LYS A 219 12.93 1.84 -27.28
N ASP A 220 13.62 1.32 -26.27
CA ASP A 220 13.50 1.80 -24.90
C ASP A 220 14.32 3.06 -24.62
N THR A 221 13.81 3.86 -23.70
CA THR A 221 14.47 5.04 -23.14
C THR A 221 14.33 5.03 -21.62
N VAL A 222 15.38 5.48 -20.94
CA VAL A 222 15.38 5.63 -19.48
C VAL A 222 15.71 7.08 -19.15
N GLY A 223 14.76 7.74 -18.48
CA GLY A 223 14.91 9.09 -17.98
C GLY A 223 15.86 9.17 -16.79
N LYS A 224 16.35 10.38 -16.51
CA LYS A 224 17.16 10.64 -15.31
C LYS A 224 16.30 10.48 -14.06
N THR A 225 16.90 10.00 -12.97
CA THR A 225 16.25 10.00 -11.66
C THR A 225 16.00 11.43 -11.18
N VAL A 226 14.75 11.73 -10.82
CA VAL A 226 14.35 13.00 -10.21
C VAL A 226 14.07 12.77 -8.73
N LEU A 227 14.56 13.68 -7.88
CA LEU A 227 14.35 13.63 -6.43
C LEU A 227 13.46 14.80 -6.02
N THR A 228 12.34 14.50 -5.37
CA THR A 228 11.45 15.50 -4.77
C THR A 228 11.39 15.27 -3.26
N THR A 229 11.65 16.31 -2.47
CA THR A 229 11.53 16.23 -1.01
C THR A 229 10.17 16.74 -0.57
N LEU A 230 9.37 15.90 0.08
CA LEU A 230 8.14 16.28 0.74
C LEU A 230 8.45 16.62 2.20
N ARG A 231 8.20 17.87 2.58
CA ARG A 231 8.34 18.33 3.95
C ARG A 231 7.01 18.24 4.66
N TYR A 232 7.03 17.75 5.90
CA TYR A 232 5.83 17.71 6.73
C TYR A 232 5.46 19.14 7.14
N ASP A 233 4.20 19.54 6.95
CA ASP A 233 3.71 20.90 7.23
C ASP A 233 3.20 21.09 8.68
N GLY A 234 3.31 20.05 9.51
CA GLY A 234 2.72 19.98 10.85
C GLY A 234 1.40 19.23 10.91
N GLN A 235 0.79 18.92 9.77
CA GLN A 235 -0.42 18.13 9.63
C GLN A 235 -0.21 16.95 8.66
N ARG A 236 0.33 17.19 7.47
CA ARG A 236 0.54 16.22 6.40
C ARG A 236 1.75 16.55 5.52
N TYR A 237 2.15 15.60 4.69
CA TYR A 237 3.01 15.81 3.53
C TYR A 237 2.13 16.24 2.36
N VAL A 238 2.25 17.49 1.96
CA VAL A 238 1.54 18.00 0.77
C VAL A 238 2.22 17.42 -0.47
N VAL A 239 1.48 16.59 -1.21
CA VAL A 239 1.95 16.03 -2.49
C VAL A 239 1.80 17.11 -3.57
N PRO A 240 2.88 17.50 -4.27
CA PRO A 240 2.81 18.42 -5.41
C PRO A 240 1.93 17.88 -6.53
N LYS A 241 1.30 18.76 -7.30
CA LYS A 241 0.33 18.40 -8.35
C LYS A 241 0.92 17.43 -9.38
N GLU A 242 2.20 17.58 -9.72
CA GLU A 242 2.93 16.73 -10.65
C GLU A 242 3.18 15.28 -10.15
N LEU A 243 2.94 15.03 -8.86
CA LEU A 243 3.05 13.70 -8.24
C LEU A 243 1.67 13.13 -7.86
N GLN A 244 0.60 13.87 -8.09
CA GLN A 244 -0.79 13.42 -7.90
C GLN A 244 -1.29 12.71 -9.17
N GLY A 245 -2.31 11.87 -8.98
CA GLY A 245 -2.97 11.17 -10.07
C GLY A 245 -3.90 12.07 -10.86
N SER A 246 -4.31 11.58 -12.02
CA SER A 246 -5.35 12.16 -12.87
C SER A 246 -6.71 12.22 -12.17
#